data_AF-A0AA96G8P9-F1
#
_entry.id   AF-A0AA96G8P9-F1
#
_cell.length_a   1.000
_cell.length_b   1.000
_cell.length_c   1.000
_cell.angle_alpha   90.00
_cell.angle_beta   90.00
_cell.angle_gamma   90.00
#
_symmetry.space_group_name_H-M   'P 1'
#
loop_
_entity.id
_entity.type
_entity.pdbx_description
1 polymer ?
#
loop_
_entity_poly.entity_id
_entity_poly.type
_entity_poly.pdbx_seq_one_letter_code
_entity_poly.pdbx_strand_id
1 'polypeptide(L)'
;MRLVPTQLTCIGLFFMVLMVGYAERGATQMTGELGEMDRLEQRAEDAIANGDPEGAALSVGKAALMAKILAQKEEHQQTRSLFQAAETLFRGQEQGFRAFALFERAGGQPPASKGVCQYLAQADEKVKEAQEELRALPDFTIESLRNRRSRHIGKTQEWERLLQGLEQDLSC
;
A
#
# COMPACT_ATOMS: atom_id res chain seq x y z
N MET A 1 69.29 5.87 -7.96
CA MET A 1 68.19 5.05 -7.40
C MET A 1 66.88 5.75 -7.71
N ARG A 2 66.07 5.21 -8.64
CA ARG A 2 64.76 5.76 -9.02
C ARG A 2 63.69 4.94 -8.30
N LEU A 3 62.91 5.59 -7.43
CA LEU A 3 61.77 5.00 -6.75
C LEU A 3 60.58 4.91 -7.72
N VAL A 4 59.99 3.73 -7.80
CA VAL A 4 58.88 3.36 -8.69
C VAL A 4 57.55 3.80 -8.06
N PRO A 5 56.67 4.54 -8.76
CA PRO A 5 55.34 4.88 -8.27
C PRO A 5 54.29 3.96 -8.94
N THR A 6 54.17 2.71 -8.50
CA THR A 6 53.13 1.78 -9.03
C THR A 6 52.19 1.22 -7.98
N GLN A 7 52.29 1.65 -6.72
CA GLN A 7 51.49 1.07 -5.61
C GLN A 7 50.26 1.90 -5.21
N LEU A 8 50.14 3.16 -5.63
CA LEU A 8 49.08 4.06 -5.15
C LEU A 8 47.75 4.00 -5.94
N THR A 9 47.74 3.44 -7.14
CA THR A 9 46.56 3.45 -8.03
C THR A 9 45.57 2.31 -7.75
N CYS A 10 46.00 1.20 -7.15
CA CYS A 10 45.11 0.05 -6.91
C CYS A 10 44.11 0.26 -5.75
N ILE A 11 44.45 1.09 -4.75
CA ILE A 11 43.60 1.29 -3.57
C ILE A 11 42.40 2.20 -3.90
N GLY A 12 42.58 3.20 -4.77
CA GLY A 12 41.51 4.10 -5.19
C GLY A 12 40.43 3.41 -6.04
N LEU A 13 40.84 2.48 -6.91
CA LEU A 13 39.92 1.69 -7.74
C LEU A 13 39.09 0.69 -6.92
N PHE A 14 39.66 0.12 -5.85
CA PHE A 14 38.94 -0.83 -5.00
C PHE A 14 37.83 -0.17 -4.15
N PHE A 15 38.06 1.07 -3.69
CA PHE A 15 37.06 1.84 -2.94
C PHE A 15 35.88 2.28 -3.82
N MET A 16 36.12 2.59 -5.10
CA MET A 16 35.07 3.02 -6.03
C MET A 16 34.14 1.87 -6.43
N VAL A 17 34.67 0.64 -6.59
CA VAL A 17 33.85 -0.55 -6.92
C VAL A 17 32.94 -0.97 -5.76
N LEU A 18 33.36 -0.77 -4.50
CA LEU A 18 32.53 -1.12 -3.34
C LEU A 18 31.32 -0.19 -3.17
N MET A 19 31.42 1.09 -3.57
CA MET A 19 30.31 2.05 -3.40
C MET A 19 29.20 1.87 -4.44
N VAL A 20 29.52 1.38 -5.65
CA VAL A 20 28.52 1.13 -6.70
C VAL A 20 27.56 -0.01 -6.32
N GLY A 21 28.05 -1.03 -5.61
CA GLY A 21 27.23 -2.18 -5.21
C GLY A 21 26.16 -1.91 -4.14
N TYR A 22 26.25 -0.81 -3.39
CA TYR A 22 25.23 -0.46 -2.39
C TYR A 22 24.03 0.27 -2.99
N ALA A 23 24.25 1.14 -3.99
CA ALA A 23 23.18 1.91 -4.62
C ALA A 23 22.21 1.01 -5.43
N GLU A 24 22.73 0.01 -6.14
CA GLU A 24 21.90 -0.88 -6.97
C GLU A 24 21.02 -1.84 -6.16
N ARG A 25 21.46 -2.23 -4.96
CA ARG A 25 20.67 -3.10 -4.08
C ARG A 25 19.41 -2.40 -3.56
N GLY A 26 19.49 -1.11 -3.23
CA GLY A 26 18.35 -0.33 -2.75
C GLY A 26 17.23 -0.19 -3.80
N ALA A 27 17.60 0.13 -5.04
CA ALA A 27 16.64 0.28 -6.15
C ALA A 27 15.97 -1.05 -6.54
N THR A 28 16.74 -2.15 -6.55
CA THR A 28 16.21 -3.49 -6.85
C THR A 28 15.26 -3.98 -5.75
N GLN A 29 15.60 -3.72 -4.48
CA GLN A 29 14.76 -4.08 -3.35
C GLN A 29 13.44 -3.30 -3.35
N MET A 30 13.46 -1.98 -3.56
CA MET A 30 12.24 -1.15 -3.69
C MET A 30 11.32 -1.64 -4.82
N THR A 31 11.91 -2.06 -5.94
CA THR A 31 11.15 -2.61 -7.08
C THR A 31 10.48 -3.94 -6.73
N GLY A 32 11.16 -4.81 -5.98
CA GLY A 32 10.58 -6.06 -5.49
C GLY A 32 9.46 -5.85 -4.47
N GLU A 33 9.63 -4.89 -3.57
CA GLU A 33 8.64 -4.55 -2.54
C GLU A 33 7.37 -3.93 -3.14
N LEU A 34 7.52 -3.09 -4.16
CA LEU A 34 6.40 -2.56 -4.94
C LEU A 34 5.63 -3.67 -5.67
N GLY A 35 6.34 -4.60 -6.30
CA GLY A 35 5.72 -5.74 -6.97
C GLY A 35 4.98 -6.68 -6.01
N GLU A 36 5.51 -6.88 -4.80
CA GLU A 36 4.84 -7.68 -3.77
C GLU A 36 3.60 -6.97 -3.22
N MET A 37 3.65 -5.65 -3.02
CA MET A 37 2.48 -4.86 -2.64
C MET A 37 1.34 -5.04 -3.65
N ASP A 38 1.61 -4.88 -4.94
CA ASP A 38 0.61 -5.04 -6.01
C ASP A 38 0.06 -6.47 -6.06
N ARG A 39 0.89 -7.49 -5.85
CA ARG A 39 0.44 -8.89 -5.76
C ARG A 39 -0.47 -9.15 -4.58
N LEU A 40 -0.17 -8.56 -3.42
CA LEU A 40 -0.98 -8.72 -2.21
C LEU A 40 -2.33 -8.03 -2.35
N GLU A 41 -2.37 -6.87 -3.02
CA GLU A 41 -3.61 -6.20 -3.41
C GLU A 41 -4.46 -7.09 -4.33
N GLN A 42 -3.88 -7.62 -5.42
CA GLN A 42 -4.59 -8.54 -6.32
C GLN A 42 -5.09 -9.79 -5.59
N ARG A 43 -4.27 -10.37 -4.71
CA ARG A 43 -4.67 -11.54 -3.91
C ARG A 43 -5.87 -11.23 -3.00
N ALA A 44 -5.98 -10.00 -2.51
CA ALA A 44 -7.15 -9.61 -1.72
C ALA A 44 -8.42 -9.56 -2.58
N GLU A 45 -8.32 -9.02 -3.80
CA GLU A 45 -9.42 -9.01 -4.77
C GLU A 45 -9.84 -10.43 -5.17
N ASP A 46 -8.88 -11.30 -5.44
CA ASP A 46 -9.15 -12.71 -5.77
C ASP A 46 -9.80 -13.43 -4.57
N ALA A 47 -9.34 -13.16 -3.34
CA ALA A 47 -9.92 -13.78 -2.14
C ALA A 47 -11.37 -13.36 -1.93
N ILE A 48 -11.69 -12.06 -2.01
CA ILE A 48 -13.08 -11.62 -1.85
C ILE A 48 -13.97 -12.14 -3.00
N ALA A 49 -13.47 -12.20 -4.23
CA ALA A 49 -14.21 -12.76 -5.36
C ALA A 49 -14.55 -14.25 -5.16
N ASN A 50 -13.74 -14.97 -4.37
CA ASN A 50 -13.97 -16.37 -3.99
C ASN A 50 -14.77 -16.53 -2.69
N GLY A 51 -15.33 -15.45 -2.13
CA GLY A 51 -16.09 -15.48 -0.89
C GLY A 51 -15.24 -15.69 0.37
N ASP A 52 -13.97 -15.26 0.33
CA ASP A 52 -13.05 -15.31 1.47
C ASP A 52 -12.69 -13.89 1.96
N PRO A 53 -13.58 -13.22 2.71
CA PRO A 53 -13.30 -11.89 3.26
C PRO A 53 -12.18 -11.90 4.30
N GLU A 54 -11.91 -13.01 4.99
CA GLU A 54 -10.78 -13.10 5.93
C GLU A 54 -9.44 -13.13 5.19
N GLY A 55 -9.33 -13.93 4.14
CA GLY A 55 -8.18 -13.97 3.26
C GLY A 55 -7.96 -12.65 2.52
N ALA A 56 -9.05 -11.97 2.14
CA ALA A 56 -8.99 -10.64 1.56
C ALA A 56 -8.41 -9.62 2.55
N ALA A 57 -8.95 -9.56 3.78
CA ALA A 57 -8.46 -8.70 4.85
C ALA A 57 -6.97 -8.94 5.15
N LEU A 58 -6.56 -10.21 5.26
CA LEU A 58 -5.16 -10.56 5.53
C LEU A 58 -4.23 -10.11 4.41
N SER A 59 -4.63 -10.31 3.15
CA SER A 59 -3.80 -9.98 1.99
C SER A 59 -3.64 -8.48 1.83
N VAL A 60 -4.73 -7.72 1.93
CA VAL A 60 -4.67 -6.25 1.82
C VAL A 60 -3.99 -5.62 3.05
N GLY A 61 -4.13 -6.19 4.24
CA GLY A 61 -3.40 -5.75 5.43
C GLY A 61 -1.89 -5.93 5.29
N LYS A 62 -1.43 -6.96 4.57
CA LYS A 62 -0.01 -7.11 4.19
C LYS A 62 0.39 -6.09 3.11
N ALA A 63 -0.48 -5.80 2.15
CA ALA A 63 -0.23 -4.73 1.17
C ALA A 63 -0.06 -3.37 1.86
N ALA A 64 -0.88 -3.06 2.88
CA ALA A 64 -0.73 -1.86 3.71
C ALA A 64 0.64 -1.80 4.41
N LEU A 65 1.11 -2.93 4.95
CA LEU A 65 2.45 -3.01 5.55
C LEU A 65 3.55 -2.77 4.51
N MET A 66 3.40 -3.31 3.29
CA MET A 66 4.36 -3.07 2.21
C MET A 66 4.37 -1.61 1.76
N ALA A 67 3.21 -0.96 1.64
CA ALA A 67 3.09 0.47 1.35
C ALA A 67 3.83 1.31 2.41
N LYS A 68 3.67 0.96 3.69
CA LYS A 68 4.41 1.60 4.79
C LYS A 68 5.92 1.46 4.65
N ILE A 69 6.40 0.26 4.32
CA ILE A 69 7.83 -0.02 4.13
C ILE A 69 8.38 0.81 2.96
N LEU A 70 7.65 0.88 1.85
CA LEU A 70 8.02 1.71 0.70
C LEU A 70 8.08 3.19 1.07
N ALA A 71 7.09 3.71 1.81
CA ALA A 71 7.11 5.09 2.30
C ALA A 71 8.33 5.39 3.18
N GLN A 72 8.71 4.46 4.06
CA GLN A 72 9.87 4.63 4.95
C GLN A 72 11.21 4.67 4.20
N LYS A 73 11.29 4.00 3.06
CA LYS A 73 12.52 3.93 2.24
C LYS A 73 12.59 5.00 1.17
N GLU A 74 11.47 5.63 0.84
CA GLU A 74 11.40 6.64 -0.20
C GLU A 74 11.99 7.97 0.27
N GLU A 75 12.91 8.52 -0.52
CA GLU A 75 13.57 9.79 -0.25
C GLU A 75 12.73 10.98 -0.75
N HIS A 76 12.01 10.81 -1.87
CA HIS A 76 11.24 11.87 -2.46
C HIS A 76 9.91 12.07 -1.73
N GLN A 77 9.72 13.23 -1.07
CA GLN A 77 8.56 13.51 -0.22
C GLN A 77 7.21 13.24 -0.90
N GLN A 78 7.05 13.62 -2.17
CA GLN A 78 5.80 13.39 -2.90
C GLN A 78 5.50 11.90 -3.09
N THR A 79 6.52 11.10 -3.36
CA THR A 79 6.39 9.65 -3.57
C THR A 79 6.18 8.94 -2.24
N ARG A 80 6.83 9.40 -1.18
CA ARG A 80 6.58 8.97 0.20
C ARG A 80 5.11 9.18 0.57
N SER A 81 4.58 10.38 0.33
CA SER A 81 3.18 10.69 0.62
C SER A 81 2.19 9.88 -0.23
N LEU A 82 2.54 9.52 -1.47
CA LEU A 82 1.75 8.57 -2.26
C LEU A 82 1.66 7.19 -1.59
N PHE A 83 2.76 6.66 -1.08
CA PHE A 83 2.77 5.37 -0.38
C PHE A 83 2.11 5.43 1.00
N GLN A 84 2.19 6.55 1.71
CA GLN A 84 1.44 6.77 2.95
C GLN A 84 -0.07 6.74 2.69
N ALA A 85 -0.54 7.43 1.65
CA ALA A 85 -1.94 7.40 1.29
C ALA A 85 -2.40 6.02 0.80
N ALA A 86 -1.53 5.26 0.14
CA ALA A 86 -1.79 3.87 -0.21
C ALA A 86 -1.90 2.98 1.05
N GLU A 87 -1.04 3.15 2.06
CA GLU A 87 -1.18 2.48 3.36
C GLU A 87 -2.56 2.78 3.97
N THR A 88 -2.94 4.06 4.06
CA THR A 88 -4.22 4.50 4.61
C THR A 88 -5.41 3.85 3.88
N LEU A 89 -5.39 3.85 2.53
CA LEU A 89 -6.39 3.18 1.71
C LEU A 89 -6.49 1.69 2.03
N PHE A 90 -5.36 0.97 2.01
CA PHE A 90 -5.33 -0.47 2.24
C PHE A 90 -5.76 -0.85 3.67
N ARG A 91 -5.54 0.02 4.67
CA ARG A 91 -6.10 -0.14 6.02
C ARG A 91 -7.62 0.02 6.05
N GLY A 92 -8.17 0.96 5.29
CA GLY A 92 -9.62 1.07 5.14
C GLY A 92 -10.22 -0.20 4.50
N GLN A 93 -9.61 -0.70 3.43
CA GLN A 93 -10.02 -1.96 2.79
C GLN A 93 -9.94 -3.16 3.73
N GLU A 94 -8.85 -3.26 4.50
CA GLU A 94 -8.69 -4.30 5.53
C GLU A 94 -9.86 -4.27 6.53
N GLN A 95 -10.22 -3.09 7.04
CA GLN A 95 -11.32 -2.92 7.99
C GLN A 95 -12.67 -3.29 7.37
N GLY A 96 -12.92 -2.89 6.11
CA GLY A 96 -14.14 -3.26 5.38
C GLY A 96 -14.26 -4.78 5.21
N PHE A 97 -13.20 -5.45 4.78
CA PHE A 97 -13.20 -6.92 4.67
C PHE A 97 -13.34 -7.61 6.04
N ARG A 98 -12.72 -7.09 7.10
CA ARG A 98 -12.93 -7.59 8.46
C ARG A 98 -14.39 -7.44 8.92
N ALA A 99 -15.05 -6.34 8.55
CA ALA A 99 -16.47 -6.13 8.85
C ALA A 99 -17.32 -7.22 8.18
N PHE A 100 -17.10 -7.48 6.89
CA PHE A 100 -17.76 -8.57 6.17
C PHE A 100 -17.53 -9.93 6.81
N ALA A 101 -16.27 -10.30 7.06
CA ALA A 101 -15.94 -11.58 7.67
C ALA A 101 -16.59 -11.74 9.06
N LEU A 102 -16.70 -10.66 9.83
CA LEU A 102 -17.36 -10.68 11.12
C LEU A 102 -18.89 -10.83 10.97
N PHE A 103 -19.49 -10.16 9.99
CA PHE A 103 -20.92 -10.25 9.71
C PHE A 103 -21.32 -11.66 9.26
N GLU A 104 -20.55 -12.26 8.34
CA GLU A 104 -20.78 -13.64 7.88
C GLU A 104 -20.67 -14.65 9.02
N ARG A 105 -19.64 -14.53 9.86
CA ARG A 105 -19.47 -15.37 11.05
C ARG A 105 -20.60 -15.22 12.07
N ALA A 106 -21.25 -14.06 12.11
CA ALA A 106 -22.40 -13.80 12.97
C ALA A 106 -23.75 -14.30 12.38
N GLY A 107 -23.72 -14.93 11.20
CA GLY A 107 -24.92 -15.49 10.54
C GLY A 107 -25.49 -14.62 9.42
N GLY A 108 -24.86 -13.48 9.11
CA GLY A 108 -25.16 -12.71 7.90
C GLY A 108 -26.55 -12.08 7.83
N GLN A 109 -27.18 -11.82 8.99
CA GLN A 109 -28.51 -11.21 9.05
C GLN A 109 -28.45 -9.79 9.63
N PRO A 110 -29.01 -8.77 8.94
CA PRO A 110 -29.22 -7.45 9.52
C PRO A 110 -30.23 -7.49 10.68
N PRO A 111 -30.13 -6.57 11.66
CA PRO A 111 -29.09 -5.56 11.80
C PRO A 111 -27.74 -6.17 12.18
N ALA A 112 -26.66 -5.64 11.62
CA ALA A 112 -25.33 -6.08 11.97
C ALA A 112 -24.98 -5.71 13.43
N SER A 113 -24.04 -6.46 14.00
CA SER A 113 -23.57 -6.16 15.36
C SER A 113 -22.87 -4.80 15.43
N LYS A 114 -22.86 -4.18 16.60
CA LYS A 114 -22.12 -2.93 16.86
C LYS A 114 -20.66 -3.00 16.42
N GLY A 115 -20.01 -4.17 16.57
CA GLY A 115 -18.64 -4.38 16.14
C GLY A 115 -18.47 -4.29 14.61
N VAL A 116 -19.40 -4.87 13.84
CA VAL A 116 -19.40 -4.77 12.37
C VAL A 116 -19.56 -3.32 11.94
N CYS A 117 -20.55 -2.61 12.46
CA CYS A 117 -20.77 -1.21 12.11
C CYS A 117 -19.59 -0.31 12.50
N GLN A 118 -18.92 -0.60 13.62
CA GLN A 118 -17.72 0.12 14.00
C GLN A 118 -16.56 -0.10 13.01
N TYR A 119 -16.39 -1.32 12.48
CA TYR A 119 -15.38 -1.58 11.44
C TYR A 119 -15.70 -0.86 10.13
N LEU A 120 -16.98 -0.82 9.73
CA LEU A 120 -17.41 -0.10 8.51
C LEU A 120 -17.16 1.41 8.62
N ALA A 121 -17.54 2.01 9.76
CA ALA A 121 -17.30 3.43 9.99
C ALA A 121 -15.80 3.79 9.97
N GLN A 122 -14.94 2.94 10.56
CA GLN A 122 -13.49 3.14 10.51
C GLN A 122 -12.94 2.97 9.09
N ALA A 123 -13.46 2.00 8.33
CA ALA A 123 -13.09 1.79 6.95
C ALA A 123 -13.43 3.02 6.09
N ASP A 124 -14.62 3.59 6.28
CA ASP A 124 -15.09 4.78 5.55
C ASP A 124 -14.22 6.00 5.88
N GLU A 125 -13.93 6.24 7.15
CA GLU A 125 -13.01 7.30 7.60
C GLU A 125 -11.65 7.18 6.92
N LYS A 126 -11.05 5.99 6.92
CA LYS A 126 -9.72 5.74 6.31
C LYS A 126 -9.74 5.90 4.80
N VAL A 127 -10.79 5.45 4.12
CA VAL A 127 -10.92 5.59 2.67
C VAL A 127 -11.06 7.07 2.28
N LYS A 128 -11.82 7.85 3.05
CA LYS A 128 -11.95 9.30 2.85
C LYS A 128 -10.64 10.04 3.11
N GLU A 129 -9.96 9.73 4.21
CA GLU A 129 -8.62 10.27 4.53
C GLU A 129 -7.63 10.00 3.39
N ALA A 130 -7.53 8.77 2.92
CA ALA A 130 -6.67 8.42 1.79
C ALA A 130 -7.05 9.16 0.50
N GLN A 131 -8.35 9.35 0.24
CA GLN A 131 -8.84 10.10 -0.91
C GLN A 131 -8.40 11.57 -0.85
N GLU A 132 -8.53 12.20 0.32
CA GLU A 132 -8.09 13.58 0.55
C GLU A 132 -6.58 13.73 0.35
N GLU A 133 -5.79 12.84 0.96
CA GLU A 133 -4.33 12.80 0.80
C GLU A 133 -3.92 12.66 -0.67
N LEU A 134 -4.49 11.69 -1.39
CA LEU A 134 -4.20 11.45 -2.80
C LEU A 134 -4.57 12.63 -3.69
N ARG A 135 -5.69 13.30 -3.42
CA ARG A 135 -6.13 14.48 -4.18
C ARG A 135 -5.28 15.71 -3.88
N ALA A 136 -4.76 15.85 -2.66
CA ALA A 136 -3.87 16.93 -2.27
C ALA A 136 -2.46 16.84 -2.89
N LEU A 137 -2.04 15.65 -3.35
CA LEU A 137 -0.74 15.50 -4.01
C LEU A 137 -0.68 16.32 -5.31
N PRO A 138 0.47 16.96 -5.61
CA PRO A 138 0.68 17.53 -6.94
C PRO A 138 0.77 16.41 -7.99
N ASP A 139 0.69 16.78 -9.26
CA ASP A 139 0.87 15.83 -10.36
C ASP A 139 2.29 15.28 -10.39
N PHE A 140 2.40 13.99 -10.76
CA PHE A 140 3.68 13.33 -10.91
C PHE A 140 4.18 13.48 -12.35
N THR A 141 5.46 13.81 -12.51
CA THR A 141 6.16 13.82 -13.81
C THR A 141 6.37 12.41 -14.33
N ILE A 142 6.67 11.46 -13.43
CA ILE A 142 6.85 10.04 -13.72
C ILE A 142 5.47 9.40 -13.96
N GLU A 143 5.28 8.83 -15.15
CA GLU A 143 4.01 8.25 -15.58
C GLU A 143 3.52 7.11 -14.68
N SER A 144 4.41 6.22 -14.23
CA SER A 144 4.04 5.09 -13.37
C SER A 144 3.45 5.56 -12.02
N LEU A 145 4.02 6.61 -11.43
CA LEU A 145 3.52 7.22 -10.18
C LEU A 145 2.20 7.96 -10.41
N ARG A 146 2.08 8.67 -11.54
CA ARG A 146 0.82 9.33 -11.93
C ARG A 146 -0.32 8.32 -12.10
N ASN A 147 -0.06 7.23 -12.83
CA ASN A 147 -1.03 6.16 -13.05
C ASN A 147 -1.39 5.48 -11.73
N ARG A 148 -0.42 5.25 -10.83
CA ARG A 148 -0.68 4.69 -9.49
C ARG A 148 -1.57 5.59 -8.66
N ARG A 149 -1.27 6.89 -8.58
CA ARG A 149 -2.12 7.88 -7.91
C ARG A 149 -3.56 7.83 -8.47
N SER A 150 -3.71 7.85 -9.79
CA SER A 150 -5.03 7.79 -10.43
C SER A 150 -5.79 6.51 -10.09
N ARG A 151 -5.11 5.34 -10.09
CA ARG A 151 -5.72 4.07 -9.69
C ARG A 151 -6.19 4.09 -8.23
N HIS A 152 -5.36 4.59 -7.31
CA HIS A 152 -5.73 4.68 -5.90
C HIS A 152 -6.88 5.66 -5.66
N ILE A 153 -6.92 6.80 -6.38
CA ILE A 153 -8.09 7.70 -6.33
C ILE A 153 -9.35 6.97 -6.80
N GLY A 154 -9.30 6.26 -7.94
CA GLY A 154 -10.44 5.46 -8.42
C GLY A 154 -10.91 4.44 -7.37
N LYS A 155 -9.97 3.70 -6.76
CA LYS A 155 -10.26 2.74 -5.70
C LYS A 155 -10.88 3.37 -4.47
N THR A 156 -10.43 4.56 -4.03
CA THR A 156 -11.07 5.23 -2.90
C THR A 156 -12.53 5.55 -3.18
N GLN A 157 -12.86 5.99 -4.40
CA GLN A 157 -14.24 6.31 -4.78
C GLN A 157 -15.12 5.07 -4.87
N GLU A 158 -14.58 3.95 -5.35
CA GLU A 158 -15.29 2.67 -5.35
C GLU A 158 -15.55 2.18 -3.94
N TRP A 159 -14.54 2.22 -3.08
CA TRP A 159 -14.65 1.77 -1.69
C TRP A 159 -15.56 2.66 -0.85
N GLU A 160 -15.53 3.96 -1.03
CA GLU A 160 -16.46 4.88 -0.35
C GLU A 160 -17.91 4.54 -0.69
N ARG A 161 -18.23 4.32 -1.97
CA ARG A 161 -19.57 3.91 -2.40
C ARG A 161 -19.97 2.54 -1.85
N LEU A 162 -19.04 1.59 -1.86
CA LEU A 162 -19.25 0.25 -1.34
C LEU A 162 -19.54 0.27 0.17
N LEU A 163 -18.75 1.01 0.95
CA LEU A 163 -18.91 1.09 2.41
C LEU A 163 -20.22 1.78 2.80
N GLN A 164 -20.58 2.88 2.14
CA GLN A 164 -21.87 3.55 2.36
C GLN A 164 -23.07 2.64 2.02
N GLY A 165 -22.97 1.85 0.95
CA GLY A 165 -23.97 0.85 0.62
C GLY A 165 -24.10 -0.22 1.70
N LEU A 166 -22.96 -0.71 2.20
CA LEU A 166 -22.95 -1.73 3.25
C LEU A 166 -23.50 -1.23 4.57
N GLU A 167 -23.19 0.00 4.98
CA GLU A 167 -23.76 0.57 6.19
C GLU A 167 -25.30 0.56 6.11
N GLN A 168 -25.87 0.95 4.96
CA GLN A 168 -27.31 0.90 4.73
C GLN A 168 -27.86 -0.53 4.71
N ASP A 169 -27.26 -1.42 3.90
CA ASP A 169 -27.72 -2.80 3.72
C ASP A 169 -27.65 -3.61 5.03
N LEU A 170 -26.66 -3.34 5.86
CA LEU A 170 -26.43 -4.00 7.12
C LEU A 170 -27.17 -3.34 8.29
N SER A 171 -27.92 -2.26 8.03
CA SER A 171 -28.65 -1.47 9.03
C SER A 171 -27.76 -0.98 10.17
N CYS A 172 -26.57 -0.52 9.79
CA CYS A 172 -25.80 0.44 10.55
C CYS A 172 -26.41 1.85 10.35
#